data_AF-A0A6S9S0G0-F1
#
_entry.id   AF-A0A6S9S0G0-F1
#
_cell.length_a   1.000
_cell.length_b   1.000
_cell.length_c   1.000
_cell.angle_alpha   90.00
_cell.angle_beta   90.00
_cell.angle_gamma   90.00
#
_symmetry.space_group_name_H-M   'P 1'
#
loop_
_entity.id
_entity.type
_entity.pdbx_description
1 polymer ?
#
loop_
_entity_poly.entity_id
_entity_poly.type
_entity_poly.pdbx_seq_one_letter_code
_entity_poly.pdbx_strand_id
1 'polypeptide(L)'
;MQSVADRLRTQPLMLVAEAFTASNDRRTGRSTSIQHALESCLRDESGFRASVPSLNVCGVHNIAEGGLVRFVGMIQDVRDTEFYAGIYEEHMTSGQVTERTGKYRDVLNLSDGATFVPHDDCTWQRTPMVCVPVPGLTTWAMEALVGPVSYPNDHRQPLRGEPQGSGVKRRAEPEFATGDQLDTGCVEPMEDDDESTKRPRSDAAALMCPPCADTKPPAQSEEAARKLIWERSASGMGCLLKVYDADEGEAELRVNDVVEVFGVVERGSHAEKAANDASAMEMLLDHERALQPPPSCQPRLHCFYVRRLPADCHPLLPEPNTKENALAYDGARAHAANLRGSIIAALSSALGGDKLVAEYVLLSSISRILVRHGEKPIGKLSVNITGCPPCANGGAHSPVTAALGGVLQELLPYAITMGMSIGELNSRVFGPFKDHEANALKQGCLQLPTGAVLLLDETVLAPGQLREQGVRNVRALADLLERQKVAYDFTYCR
;
A
#
# COMPACT_ATOMS: atom_id res chain seq x y z
N MET A 1 -36.67 -8.76 14.34
CA MET A 1 -35.90 -7.59 13.86
C MET A 1 -34.44 -8.03 13.79
N GLN A 2 -33.73 -7.74 12.69
CA GLN A 2 -32.29 -8.02 12.61
C GLN A 2 -31.54 -7.11 13.59
N SER A 3 -30.46 -7.62 14.20
CA SER A 3 -29.62 -6.83 15.10
C SER A 3 -28.88 -5.72 14.34
N VAL A 4 -28.45 -4.64 15.04
CA VAL A 4 -27.66 -3.57 14.42
C VAL A 4 -26.37 -4.13 13.81
N ALA A 5 -25.71 -5.08 14.47
CA ALA A 5 -24.51 -5.74 13.97
C ALA A 5 -24.74 -6.57 12.70
N ASP A 6 -25.87 -7.28 12.59
CA ASP A 6 -26.20 -8.01 11.35
C ASP A 6 -26.44 -7.04 10.19
N ARG A 7 -27.09 -5.91 10.47
CA ARG A 7 -27.35 -4.86 9.48
C ARG A 7 -26.07 -4.13 9.06
N LEU A 8 -25.16 -3.86 9.98
CA LEU A 8 -23.82 -3.31 9.67
C LEU A 8 -23.05 -4.24 8.72
N ARG A 9 -23.15 -5.56 8.91
CA ARG A 9 -22.46 -6.55 8.06
C ARG A 9 -23.08 -6.69 6.68
N THR A 10 -24.40 -6.64 6.59
CA THR A 10 -25.14 -6.99 5.35
C THR A 10 -25.56 -5.77 4.53
N GLN A 11 -25.91 -4.66 5.19
CA GLN A 11 -26.49 -3.48 4.56
C GLN A 11 -26.05 -2.17 5.24
N PRO A 12 -24.74 -1.91 5.38
CA PRO A 12 -24.24 -0.72 6.08
C PRO A 12 -24.71 0.59 5.43
N LEU A 13 -24.77 0.66 4.10
CA LEU A 13 -25.23 1.86 3.39
C LEU A 13 -26.72 2.14 3.59
N MET A 14 -27.55 1.13 3.91
CA MET A 14 -28.95 1.35 4.28
C MET A 14 -29.05 2.00 5.67
N LEU A 15 -28.19 1.61 6.61
CA LEU A 15 -28.12 2.28 7.92
C LEU A 15 -27.70 3.74 7.78
N VAL A 16 -26.78 4.05 6.87
CA VAL A 16 -26.42 5.45 6.54
C VAL A 16 -27.63 6.21 5.98
N ALA A 17 -28.41 5.61 5.07
CA ALA A 17 -29.62 6.23 4.53
C ALA A 17 -30.71 6.45 5.59
N GLU A 18 -30.84 5.53 6.55
CA GLU A 18 -31.74 5.69 7.71
C GLU A 18 -31.26 6.80 8.66
N ALA A 19 -29.96 6.85 8.96
CA ALA A 19 -29.38 7.93 9.75
C ALA A 19 -29.59 9.29 9.08
N PHE A 20 -29.45 9.35 7.76
CA PHE A 20 -29.75 10.54 6.96
C PHE A 20 -31.21 10.96 7.09
N THR A 21 -32.16 10.04 6.88
CA THR A 21 -33.60 10.36 6.93
C THR A 21 -34.06 10.77 8.34
N ALA A 22 -33.48 10.16 9.38
CA ALA A 22 -33.75 10.49 10.78
C ALA A 22 -33.09 11.79 11.26
N SER A 23 -32.10 12.32 10.54
CA SER A 23 -31.38 13.52 10.98
C SER A 23 -32.21 14.80 10.83
N ASN A 24 -32.22 15.60 11.90
CA ASN A 24 -32.78 16.95 11.94
C ASN A 24 -31.79 18.05 11.53
N ASP A 25 -30.47 17.80 11.62
CA ASP A 25 -29.43 18.72 11.16
C ASP A 25 -28.57 18.06 10.10
N ARG A 26 -28.92 18.30 8.85
CA ARG A 26 -28.29 17.66 7.71
C ARG A 26 -27.18 18.51 7.10
N ARG A 27 -26.91 19.73 7.58
CA ARG A 27 -25.98 20.65 6.89
C ARG A 27 -24.53 20.19 6.91
N THR A 28 -24.09 19.53 7.98
CA THR A 28 -22.69 19.14 8.19
C THR A 28 -22.40 17.68 7.85
N GLY A 29 -23.42 16.89 7.51
CA GLY A 29 -23.29 15.46 7.22
C GLY A 29 -22.90 14.56 8.40
N ARG A 30 -22.51 15.11 9.56
CA ARG A 30 -22.08 14.36 10.76
C ARG A 30 -23.16 13.44 11.31
N SER A 31 -24.40 13.94 11.37
CA SER A 31 -25.59 13.17 11.79
C SER A 31 -25.90 11.96 10.91
N THR A 32 -25.33 11.92 9.71
CA THR A 32 -25.51 10.85 8.72
C THR A 32 -24.48 9.72 8.91
N SER A 33 -23.54 9.89 9.84
CA SER A 33 -22.54 8.88 10.18
C SER A 33 -23.15 7.75 11.02
N ILE A 34 -22.70 6.52 10.76
CA ILE A 34 -23.00 5.33 11.57
C ILE A 34 -21.84 4.93 12.49
N GLN A 35 -20.84 5.81 12.62
CA GLN A 35 -19.62 5.57 13.41
C GLN A 35 -19.93 5.12 14.84
N HIS A 36 -20.83 5.82 15.55
CA HIS A 36 -21.17 5.46 16.93
C HIS A 36 -21.80 4.06 17.05
N ALA A 37 -22.65 3.67 16.09
CA ALA A 37 -23.23 2.33 16.06
C ALA A 37 -22.15 1.26 15.84
N LEU A 38 -21.21 1.53 14.94
CA LEU A 38 -20.09 0.64 14.66
C LEU A 38 -19.13 0.54 15.86
N GLU A 39 -18.78 1.65 16.50
CA GLU A 39 -17.96 1.69 17.72
C GLU A 39 -18.61 0.92 18.87
N SER A 40 -19.93 1.03 19.03
CA SER A 40 -20.69 0.27 20.03
C SER A 40 -20.60 -1.23 19.76
N CYS A 41 -20.82 -1.67 18.51
CA CYS A 41 -20.67 -3.09 18.14
C CYS A 41 -19.22 -3.60 18.31
N LEU A 42 -18.22 -2.78 18.00
CA LEU A 42 -16.80 -3.13 18.19
C LEU A 42 -16.43 -3.31 19.67
N ARG A 43 -17.11 -2.60 20.58
CA ARG A 43 -16.89 -2.66 22.02
C ARG A 43 -17.69 -3.76 22.71
N ASP A 44 -18.97 -3.88 22.37
CA ASP A 44 -19.95 -4.62 23.17
C ASP A 44 -20.20 -6.03 22.63
N GLU A 45 -19.99 -6.29 21.34
CA GLU A 45 -20.21 -7.60 20.73
C GLU A 45 -18.89 -8.36 20.53
N SER A 46 -18.60 -9.29 21.45
CA SER A 46 -17.45 -10.18 21.34
C SER A 46 -17.48 -10.94 20.02
N GLY A 47 -16.46 -10.74 19.19
CA GLY A 47 -16.32 -11.41 17.90
C GLY A 47 -16.88 -10.65 16.68
N PHE A 48 -17.58 -9.52 16.87
CA PHE A 48 -18.03 -8.68 15.75
C PHE A 48 -16.84 -8.28 14.86
N ARG A 49 -15.78 -7.76 15.47
CA ARG A 49 -14.51 -7.41 14.84
C ARG A 49 -13.93 -8.54 13.97
N ALA A 50 -13.92 -9.77 14.49
CA ALA A 50 -13.40 -10.94 13.78
C ALA A 50 -14.32 -11.41 12.65
N SER A 51 -15.63 -11.13 12.76
CA SER A 51 -16.61 -11.47 11.73
C SER A 51 -16.59 -10.55 10.50
N VAL A 52 -16.01 -9.35 10.62
CA VAL A 52 -15.86 -8.42 9.49
C VAL A 52 -14.70 -8.89 8.59
N PRO A 53 -14.94 -9.12 7.28
CA PRO A 53 -13.90 -9.53 6.33
C PRO A 53 -12.75 -8.53 6.28
N SER A 54 -11.50 -9.04 6.29
CA SER A 54 -10.32 -8.19 6.17
C SER A 54 -9.75 -8.19 4.76
N LEU A 55 -9.52 -6.99 4.20
CA LEU A 55 -8.85 -6.83 2.91
C LEU A 55 -7.35 -7.17 2.93
N ASN A 56 -6.75 -7.36 4.11
CA ASN A 56 -5.36 -7.83 4.19
C ASN A 56 -5.22 -9.32 3.80
N VAL A 57 -6.31 -10.09 3.92
CA VAL A 57 -6.32 -11.55 3.73
C VAL A 57 -7.29 -11.95 2.63
N CYS A 58 -8.43 -11.28 2.56
CA CYS A 58 -9.43 -11.47 1.53
C CYS A 58 -9.14 -10.53 0.36
N GLY A 59 -9.03 -11.08 -0.84
CA GLY A 59 -9.01 -10.24 -2.03
C GLY A 59 -10.33 -9.48 -2.16
N VAL A 60 -10.26 -8.14 -2.23
CA VAL A 60 -10.78 -7.46 -3.42
C VAL A 60 -12.11 -7.99 -3.96
N HIS A 61 -11.91 -8.85 -4.96
CA HIS A 61 -12.87 -9.54 -5.80
C HIS A 61 -13.89 -10.44 -5.08
N ASN A 62 -13.68 -10.79 -3.81
CA ASN A 62 -14.60 -11.61 -3.02
C ASN A 62 -15.58 -10.80 -2.14
N ILE A 63 -15.45 -9.47 -2.09
CA ILE A 63 -16.30 -8.61 -1.25
C ILE A 63 -17.39 -7.93 -2.09
N ALA A 64 -18.67 -8.10 -1.76
CA ALA A 64 -19.75 -7.42 -2.49
C ALA A 64 -19.60 -5.89 -2.49
N GLU A 65 -20.10 -5.22 -3.54
CA GLU A 65 -20.15 -3.75 -3.61
C GLU A 65 -20.90 -3.19 -2.40
N GLY A 66 -20.33 -2.18 -1.72
CA GLY A 66 -20.92 -1.62 -0.51
C GLY A 66 -20.85 -2.54 0.71
N GLY A 67 -20.14 -3.67 0.63
CA GLY A 67 -19.92 -4.59 1.75
C GLY A 67 -18.99 -4.01 2.80
N LEU A 68 -19.31 -4.23 4.08
CA LEU A 68 -18.47 -3.82 5.20
C LEU A 68 -17.19 -4.67 5.24
N VAL A 69 -16.05 -4.00 5.31
CA VAL A 69 -14.73 -4.63 5.47
C VAL A 69 -13.93 -3.92 6.54
N ARG A 70 -12.84 -4.57 6.94
CA ARG A 70 -11.76 -3.94 7.70
C ARG A 70 -10.42 -4.05 6.97
N PHE A 71 -9.51 -3.15 7.31
CA PHE A 71 -8.15 -3.14 6.80
C PHE A 71 -7.20 -2.61 7.86
N VAL A 72 -6.07 -3.28 8.06
CA VAL A 72 -4.97 -2.80 8.89
C VAL A 72 -3.82 -2.42 7.96
N GLY A 73 -3.39 -1.17 8.00
CA GLY A 73 -2.35 -0.69 7.10
C GLY A 73 -1.61 0.51 7.64
N MET A 74 -0.64 0.98 6.88
CA MET A 74 0.11 2.19 7.18
C MET A 74 -0.18 3.25 6.12
N ILE A 75 -0.49 4.46 6.58
CA ILE A 75 -0.71 5.61 5.70
C ILE A 75 0.63 6.01 5.10
N GLN A 76 0.69 6.05 3.77
CA GLN A 76 1.90 6.40 3.02
C GLN A 76 1.75 7.71 2.25
N ASP A 77 0.52 8.21 2.13
CA ASP A 77 0.23 9.43 1.38
C ASP A 77 -1.10 10.02 1.85
N VAL A 78 -1.17 11.34 1.93
CA VAL A 78 -2.39 12.09 2.18
C VAL A 78 -2.62 12.98 0.96
N ARG A 79 -3.73 12.76 0.27
CA ARG A 79 -4.11 13.49 -0.95
C ARG A 79 -4.87 14.77 -0.61
N ASP A 80 -5.00 15.62 -1.62
CA ASP A 80 -5.81 16.82 -1.54
C ASP A 80 -7.28 16.48 -1.20
N THR A 81 -7.92 17.35 -0.41
CA THR A 81 -9.30 17.17 0.04
C THR A 81 -10.26 17.18 -1.15
N GLU A 82 -11.15 16.20 -1.20
CA GLU A 82 -12.19 16.09 -2.22
C GLU A 82 -13.50 16.71 -1.71
N PHE A 83 -14.12 17.53 -2.56
CA PHE A 83 -15.47 18.05 -2.35
C PHE A 83 -16.51 17.18 -3.06
N TYR A 84 -17.64 16.94 -2.42
CA TYR A 84 -18.73 16.15 -3.01
C TYR A 84 -20.11 16.65 -2.57
N ALA A 85 -21.13 16.31 -3.36
CA ALA A 85 -22.52 16.60 -3.03
C ALA A 85 -22.95 15.76 -1.82
N GLY A 86 -23.06 16.40 -0.65
CA GLY A 86 -23.48 15.77 0.59
C GLY A 86 -24.94 15.33 0.55
N ILE A 87 -25.80 16.22 0.06
CA ILE A 87 -27.23 15.99 -0.19
C ILE A 87 -27.54 16.29 -1.65
N TYR A 88 -28.36 15.45 -2.26
CA TYR A 88 -28.89 15.66 -3.59
C TYR A 88 -30.33 15.20 -3.69
N GLU A 89 -31.07 15.79 -4.61
CA GLU A 89 -32.39 15.34 -5.02
C GLU A 89 -32.28 14.45 -6.24
N GLU A 90 -33.01 13.34 -6.19
CA GLU A 90 -33.24 12.46 -7.32
C GLU A 90 -34.65 12.72 -7.85
N HIS A 91 -34.74 13.21 -9.09
CA HIS A 91 -36.00 13.54 -9.75
C HIS A 91 -36.33 12.42 -10.73
N MET A 92 -37.36 11.64 -10.43
CA MET A 92 -37.83 10.56 -11.30
C MET A 92 -38.64 11.11 -12.48
N THR A 93 -38.69 10.35 -13.58
CA THR A 93 -39.56 10.65 -14.73
C THR A 93 -41.05 10.70 -14.39
N SER A 94 -41.45 10.06 -13.28
CA SER A 94 -42.80 10.11 -12.71
C SER A 94 -43.14 11.45 -12.03
N GLY A 95 -42.16 12.35 -11.86
CA GLY A 95 -42.27 13.58 -11.09
C GLY A 95 -42.04 13.40 -9.58
N GLN A 96 -41.74 12.18 -9.12
CA GLN A 96 -41.36 11.94 -7.73
C GLN A 96 -39.96 12.48 -7.46
N VAL A 97 -39.82 13.27 -6.39
CA VAL A 97 -38.53 13.79 -5.92
C VAL A 97 -38.17 13.08 -4.61
N THR A 98 -36.96 12.53 -4.55
CA THR A 98 -36.44 11.90 -3.33
C THR A 98 -35.06 12.45 -2.98
N GLU A 99 -34.93 12.98 -1.76
CA GLU A 99 -33.63 13.39 -1.23
C GLU A 99 -32.77 12.19 -0.83
N ARG A 100 -31.48 12.26 -1.16
CA ARG A 100 -30.49 11.25 -0.84
C ARG A 100 -29.17 11.89 -0.42
N THR A 101 -28.32 11.10 0.22
CA THR A 101 -26.97 11.51 0.59
C THR A 101 -25.91 10.90 -0.32
N GLY A 102 -24.89 11.68 -0.69
CA GLY A 102 -23.69 11.24 -1.40
C GLY A 102 -22.57 10.74 -0.47
N LYS A 103 -22.80 10.64 0.84
CA LYS A 103 -21.78 10.21 1.80
C LYS A 103 -21.45 8.72 1.62
N TYR A 104 -20.17 8.37 1.82
CA TYR A 104 -19.59 7.03 1.70
C TYR A 104 -19.73 6.37 0.32
N ARG A 105 -19.62 7.17 -0.75
CA ARG A 105 -19.54 6.72 -2.15
C ARG A 105 -18.91 7.79 -3.05
N ASP A 106 -18.30 7.38 -4.15
CA ASP A 106 -17.86 8.21 -5.26
C ASP A 106 -18.88 8.18 -6.41
N VAL A 107 -19.47 7.01 -6.68
CA VAL A 107 -20.54 6.86 -7.68
C VAL A 107 -21.92 6.94 -7.02
N LEU A 108 -22.78 7.82 -7.54
CA LEU A 108 -24.16 7.97 -7.08
C LEU A 108 -25.06 6.94 -7.79
N ASN A 109 -25.69 6.07 -7.01
CA ASN A 109 -26.72 5.15 -7.49
C ASN A 109 -28.03 5.92 -7.73
N LEU A 110 -28.17 6.46 -8.93
CA LEU A 110 -29.42 7.03 -9.44
C LEU A 110 -30.27 5.91 -10.03
N SER A 111 -31.57 6.02 -9.84
CA SER A 111 -32.59 5.17 -10.44
C SER A 111 -32.63 5.42 -11.95
N ASP A 112 -32.99 4.41 -12.72
CA ASP A 112 -33.02 4.51 -14.18
C ASP A 112 -33.91 5.67 -14.66
N GLY A 113 -33.32 6.58 -15.44
CA GLY A 113 -33.98 7.77 -15.97
C GLY A 113 -34.15 8.93 -14.98
N ALA A 114 -33.63 8.82 -13.75
CA ALA A 114 -33.68 9.92 -12.79
C ALA A 114 -32.61 10.99 -13.07
N THR A 115 -32.95 12.26 -12.83
CA THR A 115 -31.98 13.36 -12.88
C THR A 115 -31.44 13.67 -11.48
N PHE A 116 -30.19 14.15 -11.45
CA PHE A 116 -29.46 14.51 -10.24
C PHE A 116 -29.46 16.02 -10.09
N VAL A 117 -29.89 16.51 -8.93
CA VAL A 117 -29.83 17.94 -8.56
C VAL A 117 -29.12 18.06 -7.21
N PRO A 118 -27.88 18.58 -7.15
CA PRO A 118 -27.18 18.78 -5.88
C PRO A 118 -27.81 19.94 -5.11
N HIS A 119 -27.79 19.86 -3.78
CA HIS A 119 -28.21 20.97 -2.94
C HIS A 119 -27.03 21.94 -2.72
N ASP A 120 -27.17 23.20 -3.14
CA ASP A 120 -26.07 24.19 -3.16
C ASP A 120 -25.37 24.35 -1.79
N ASP A 121 -26.17 24.43 -0.72
CA ASP A 121 -25.65 24.60 0.65
C ASP A 121 -25.10 23.31 1.31
N CYS A 122 -25.09 22.18 0.61
CA CYS A 122 -24.73 20.87 1.17
C CYS A 122 -23.55 20.22 0.44
N THR A 123 -22.51 21.01 0.17
CA THR A 123 -21.22 20.48 -0.31
C THR A 123 -20.35 20.08 0.89
N TRP A 124 -19.93 18.81 0.94
CA TRP A 124 -19.12 18.27 2.04
C TRP A 124 -17.73 17.88 1.55
N GLN A 125 -16.83 17.63 2.51
CA GLN A 125 -15.43 17.32 2.28
C GLN A 125 -15.08 15.91 2.75
N ARG A 126 -14.09 15.30 2.11
CA ARG A 126 -13.45 14.05 2.55
C ARG A 126 -11.98 14.07 2.14
N THR A 127 -11.13 13.40 2.90
CA THR A 127 -9.69 13.35 2.65
C THR A 127 -9.30 11.96 2.17
N PRO A 128 -8.80 11.81 0.92
CA PRO A 128 -8.27 10.55 0.44
C PRO A 128 -6.87 10.28 1.02
N MET A 129 -6.63 9.06 1.50
CA MET A 129 -5.34 8.65 2.05
C MET A 129 -4.91 7.31 1.44
N VAL A 130 -3.68 7.23 0.95
CA VAL A 130 -3.13 5.96 0.45
C VAL A 130 -2.64 5.15 1.63
N CYS A 131 -3.24 3.98 1.84
CA CYS A 131 -2.90 3.08 2.93
C CYS A 131 -2.42 1.75 2.36
N VAL A 132 -1.27 1.27 2.82
CA VAL A 132 -0.64 0.03 2.32
C VAL A 132 -0.55 -1.02 3.43
N PRO A 133 -0.36 -2.31 3.10
CA PRO A 133 0.00 -3.30 4.11
C PRO A 133 1.23 -2.83 4.90
N VAL A 134 1.19 -2.98 6.22
CA VAL A 134 2.22 -2.42 7.11
C VAL A 134 3.60 -2.99 6.73
N PRO A 135 4.56 -2.15 6.29
CA PRO A 135 5.87 -2.64 5.86
C PRO A 135 6.61 -3.39 6.98
N GLY A 136 7.16 -4.57 6.63
CA GLY A 136 7.89 -5.41 7.58
C GLY A 136 7.01 -6.12 8.62
N LEU A 137 5.68 -6.03 8.55
CA LEU A 137 4.78 -6.80 9.42
C LEU A 137 4.99 -8.30 9.23
N THR A 138 5.29 -8.99 10.31
CA THR A 138 5.59 -10.43 10.29
C THR A 138 4.32 -11.26 10.21
N THR A 139 4.45 -12.50 9.74
CA THR A 139 3.29 -13.38 9.47
C THR A 139 2.43 -13.59 10.72
N TRP A 140 3.06 -13.93 11.86
CA TRP A 140 2.33 -14.14 13.11
C TRP A 140 1.66 -12.86 13.62
N ALA A 141 2.28 -11.69 13.41
CA ALA A 141 1.73 -10.40 13.79
C ALA A 141 0.54 -10.02 12.91
N MET A 142 0.62 -10.30 11.62
CA MET A 142 -0.50 -10.17 10.68
C MET A 142 -1.66 -11.08 11.09
N GLU A 143 -1.40 -12.35 11.39
CA GLU A 143 -2.43 -13.30 11.84
C GLU A 143 -3.04 -12.89 13.18
N ALA A 144 -2.27 -12.29 14.10
CA ALA A 144 -2.80 -11.77 15.36
C ALA A 144 -3.71 -10.55 15.15
N LEU A 145 -3.34 -9.62 14.26
CA LEU A 145 -4.14 -8.42 13.95
C LEU A 145 -5.36 -8.72 13.06
N VAL A 146 -5.23 -9.73 12.20
CA VAL A 146 -6.17 -10.00 11.10
C VAL A 146 -6.89 -11.34 11.24
N GLY A 147 -6.56 -12.16 12.21
CA GLY A 147 -7.07 -13.53 12.29
C GLY A 147 -6.39 -14.44 11.26
N PRO A 148 -6.72 -15.75 11.29
CA PRO A 148 -6.04 -16.74 10.46
C PRO A 148 -6.22 -16.44 8.96
N VAL A 149 -5.12 -16.53 8.22
CA VAL A 149 -5.15 -16.50 6.75
C VAL A 149 -5.92 -17.73 6.28
N SER A 150 -7.20 -17.53 5.95
CA SER A 150 -7.93 -18.55 5.18
C SER A 150 -7.40 -18.45 3.76
N TYR A 151 -6.41 -19.28 3.41
CA TYR A 151 -6.14 -19.53 2.01
C TYR A 151 -7.47 -19.97 1.40
N PRO A 152 -8.03 -19.26 0.41
CA PRO A 152 -9.14 -19.80 -0.32
C PRO A 152 -8.67 -21.16 -0.82
N ASN A 153 -9.37 -22.22 -0.40
CA ASN A 153 -9.13 -23.55 -0.92
C ASN A 153 -9.00 -23.42 -2.43
N ASP A 154 -7.87 -23.88 -2.97
CA ASP A 154 -7.74 -24.25 -4.36
C ASP A 154 -8.64 -25.48 -4.58
N HIS A 155 -9.95 -25.29 -4.43
CA HIS A 155 -10.96 -26.19 -4.94
C HIS A 155 -11.10 -25.91 -6.44
N ARG A 156 -9.99 -26.02 -7.18
CA ARG A 156 -10.07 -26.79 -8.41
C ARG A 156 -10.41 -28.21 -7.97
N GLN A 157 -11.71 -28.48 -7.86
CA GLN A 157 -12.18 -29.85 -8.00
C GLN A 157 -11.49 -30.39 -9.26
N PRO A 158 -10.68 -31.46 -9.19
CA PRO A 158 -10.31 -32.15 -10.41
C PRO A 158 -11.64 -32.59 -11.01
N LEU A 159 -11.99 -32.00 -12.16
CA LEU A 159 -13.11 -32.44 -12.97
C LEU A 159 -13.00 -33.96 -13.05
N ARG A 160 -13.93 -34.62 -12.36
CA ARG A 160 -14.07 -36.06 -12.33
C ARG A 160 -14.38 -36.46 -13.76
N GLY A 161 -13.34 -36.87 -14.50
CA GLY A 161 -13.47 -37.30 -15.88
C GLY A 161 -14.44 -38.47 -15.94
N GLU A 162 -15.56 -38.27 -16.61
CA GLU A 162 -16.36 -39.39 -17.07
C GLU A 162 -15.62 -40.16 -18.17
N PRO A 163 -15.74 -41.49 -18.20
CA PRO A 163 -14.93 -42.34 -19.05
C PRO A 163 -15.49 -42.33 -20.48
N GLN A 164 -14.69 -41.90 -21.45
CA GLN A 164 -14.98 -42.17 -22.86
C GLN A 164 -13.95 -43.12 -23.45
N GLY A 165 -14.49 -44.24 -23.94
CA GLY A 165 -13.76 -45.39 -24.43
C GLY A 165 -13.04 -45.19 -25.76
N SER A 166 -12.19 -46.18 -26.02
CA SER A 166 -11.40 -46.49 -27.21
C SER A 166 -12.06 -46.19 -28.57
N GLY A 167 -11.28 -45.65 -29.51
CA GLY A 167 -11.69 -45.55 -30.91
C GLY A 167 -10.65 -45.02 -31.92
N VAL A 168 -9.68 -45.88 -32.29
CA VAL A 168 -9.10 -46.06 -33.64
C VAL A 168 -8.28 -44.93 -34.34
N LYS A 169 -7.05 -45.34 -34.71
CA LYS A 169 -6.03 -44.71 -35.56
C LYS A 169 -6.52 -44.29 -36.96
N ARG A 170 -5.93 -43.22 -37.53
CA ARG A 170 -5.47 -43.16 -38.94
C ARG A 170 -4.35 -42.11 -39.11
N ARG A 171 -3.39 -42.50 -39.96
CA ARG A 171 -2.07 -41.93 -40.30
C ARG A 171 -2.19 -41.03 -41.54
N ALA A 172 -1.34 -40.01 -41.65
CA ALA A 172 -0.86 -39.47 -42.92
C ALA A 172 0.54 -38.85 -42.74
N GLU A 173 1.45 -39.17 -43.65
CA GLU A 173 2.89 -38.83 -43.66
C GLU A 173 3.16 -37.43 -44.28
N PRO A 174 4.42 -36.96 -44.20
CA PRO A 174 5.05 -36.48 -45.43
C PRO A 174 6.49 -36.98 -45.64
N GLU A 175 6.86 -37.04 -46.92
CA GLU A 175 8.09 -37.57 -47.51
C GLU A 175 9.31 -36.62 -47.35
N PHE A 176 10.51 -37.23 -47.33
CA PHE A 176 11.86 -36.65 -47.50
C PHE A 176 12.01 -36.00 -48.91
N ALA A 177 12.92 -35.07 -49.23
CA ALA A 177 14.38 -34.98 -49.04
C ALA A 177 14.82 -33.55 -49.51
N THR A 178 16.03 -32.97 -49.37
CA THR A 178 17.43 -33.46 -49.35
C THR A 178 18.36 -32.27 -48.96
N GLY A 179 19.44 -32.57 -48.22
CA GLY A 179 20.83 -32.02 -48.31
C GLY A 179 21.11 -30.57 -47.90
N ASP A 180 22.21 -30.20 -47.22
CA ASP A 180 23.36 -30.96 -46.74
C ASP A 180 24.16 -30.11 -45.70
N GLN A 181 24.82 -30.84 -44.79
CA GLN A 181 25.97 -30.62 -43.86
C GLN A 181 26.66 -29.23 -43.69
N LEU A 182 26.92 -28.77 -42.44
CA LEU A 182 28.18 -28.86 -41.62
C LEU A 182 29.40 -28.18 -42.30
N ASP A 183 30.29 -27.39 -41.69
CA ASP A 183 30.85 -27.37 -40.33
C ASP A 183 31.72 -26.08 -40.13
N THR A 184 32.13 -25.81 -38.88
CA THR A 184 33.37 -25.12 -38.37
C THR A 184 34.25 -24.27 -39.31
N GLY A 185 34.89 -23.13 -38.96
CA GLY A 185 35.24 -22.45 -37.71
C GLY A 185 36.47 -21.54 -37.99
N CYS A 186 36.67 -20.49 -37.17
CA CYS A 186 37.84 -19.57 -37.12
C CYS A 186 38.03 -18.70 -38.40
N VAL A 187 38.48 -17.44 -38.41
CA VAL A 187 39.62 -16.77 -37.78
C VAL A 187 39.39 -15.25 -37.97
N GLU A 188 39.63 -14.41 -36.96
CA GLU A 188 40.00 -12.97 -37.14
C GLU A 188 41.45 -12.91 -37.65
N PRO A 189 41.97 -11.87 -38.36
CA PRO A 189 41.93 -10.47 -37.91
C PRO A 189 42.12 -9.38 -39.00
N MET A 190 42.37 -8.14 -38.54
CA MET A 190 43.09 -7.03 -39.20
C MET A 190 42.32 -6.25 -40.28
N GLU A 191 42.45 -4.94 -40.45
CA GLU A 191 43.13 -3.82 -39.78
C GLU A 191 42.55 -2.56 -40.48
N ASP A 192 42.64 -1.41 -39.80
CA ASP A 192 43.06 -0.08 -40.30
C ASP A 192 43.04 0.15 -41.82
N ASP A 193 42.71 1.30 -42.38
CA ASP A 193 42.60 2.70 -41.99
C ASP A 193 42.09 3.35 -43.30
N ASP A 194 41.26 4.39 -43.24
CA ASP A 194 41.62 5.61 -43.97
C ASP A 194 40.74 6.78 -43.53
N GLU A 195 41.40 7.65 -42.77
CA GLU A 195 41.05 9.03 -42.55
C GLU A 195 41.25 9.80 -43.86
N SER A 196 40.32 10.68 -44.26
CA SER A 196 40.71 12.05 -44.62
C SER A 196 39.54 12.96 -45.02
N THR A 197 39.31 13.91 -44.12
CA THR A 197 39.23 15.34 -44.43
C THR A 197 38.05 15.86 -45.28
N LYS A 198 37.24 16.74 -44.68
CA LYS A 198 37.41 18.21 -44.81
C LYS A 198 36.32 18.96 -44.03
N ARG A 199 36.78 19.84 -43.14
CA ARG A 199 36.06 20.97 -42.50
C ARG A 199 35.72 22.04 -43.59
N PRO A 200 35.18 23.25 -43.30
CA PRO A 200 34.50 23.80 -42.11
C PRO A 200 33.26 24.71 -42.40
N ARG A 201 32.64 25.22 -41.31
CA ARG A 201 32.06 26.60 -41.08
C ARG A 201 30.81 27.03 -41.87
N SER A 202 29.65 27.11 -41.21
CA SER A 202 29.08 28.26 -40.44
C SER A 202 28.41 29.32 -41.33
N ASP A 203 27.09 29.47 -41.21
CA ASP A 203 26.47 30.72 -40.75
C ASP A 203 24.95 30.59 -40.57
N ALA A 204 24.45 31.38 -39.62
CA ALA A 204 23.09 31.43 -39.11
C ALA A 204 22.15 32.23 -40.00
N ALA A 205 20.87 31.81 -40.11
CA ALA A 205 19.70 32.69 -40.12
C ALA A 205 18.38 31.87 -40.11
N ALA A 206 17.67 31.97 -38.99
CA ALA A 206 16.24 32.22 -38.84
C ALA A 206 15.17 31.51 -39.73
N LEU A 207 14.21 30.93 -39.00
CA LEU A 207 12.75 30.87 -39.25
C LEU A 207 12.28 29.98 -40.41
N MET A 208 11.53 28.92 -40.07
CA MET A 208 10.12 28.70 -40.44
C MET A 208 9.60 27.45 -39.70
N CYS A 209 8.60 27.65 -38.83
CA CYS A 209 7.82 26.59 -38.19
C CYS A 209 6.77 26.08 -39.22
N PRO A 210 6.60 24.76 -39.43
CA PRO A 210 5.45 24.25 -40.16
C PRO A 210 4.22 24.12 -39.25
N PRO A 211 3.00 24.12 -39.82
CA PRO A 211 1.79 24.50 -39.12
C PRO A 211 1.31 23.43 -38.14
N CYS A 212 0.82 23.92 -37.00
CA CYS A 212 -0.02 23.22 -36.04
C CYS A 212 -1.23 22.61 -36.77
N ALA A 213 -1.22 21.28 -36.91
CA ALA A 213 -2.42 20.50 -37.14
C ALA A 213 -2.92 20.03 -35.77
N ASP A 214 -4.11 20.49 -35.38
CA ASP A 214 -4.89 20.00 -34.25
C ASP A 214 -5.32 18.55 -34.51
N THR A 215 -4.39 17.62 -34.37
CA THR A 215 -4.72 16.21 -34.18
C THR A 215 -4.78 15.97 -32.67
N LYS A 216 -6.01 15.83 -32.14
CA LYS A 216 -6.21 15.19 -30.83
C LYS A 216 -5.39 13.91 -30.82
N PRO A 217 -4.56 13.68 -29.79
CA PRO A 217 -3.81 12.44 -29.69
C PRO A 217 -4.81 11.27 -29.72
N PRO A 218 -4.47 10.13 -30.36
CA PRO A 218 -5.35 8.98 -30.34
C PRO A 218 -5.61 8.57 -28.89
N ALA A 219 -6.87 8.27 -28.53
CA ALA A 219 -7.26 7.92 -27.16
C ALA A 219 -6.40 6.81 -26.51
N GLN A 220 -5.80 5.93 -27.33
CA GLN A 220 -4.85 4.90 -26.89
C GLN A 220 -3.54 5.46 -26.30
N SER A 221 -3.10 6.67 -26.69
CA SER A 221 -1.89 7.28 -26.10
C SER A 221 -2.18 7.94 -24.75
N GLU A 222 -3.38 8.50 -24.56
CA GLU A 222 -3.80 9.06 -23.26
C GLU A 222 -4.04 7.96 -22.23
N GLU A 223 -4.67 6.86 -22.63
CA GLU A 223 -4.89 5.71 -21.76
C GLU A 223 -3.57 5.02 -21.37
N ALA A 224 -2.63 4.89 -22.31
CA ALA A 224 -1.28 4.40 -22.03
C ALA A 224 -0.50 5.35 -21.09
N ALA A 225 -0.63 6.67 -21.27
CA ALA A 225 -0.02 7.66 -20.37
C ALA A 225 -0.62 7.60 -18.96
N ARG A 226 -1.96 7.49 -18.85
CA ARG A 226 -2.66 7.30 -17.56
C ARG A 226 -2.25 6.01 -16.88
N LYS A 227 -2.11 4.91 -17.63
CA LYS A 227 -1.61 3.64 -17.11
C LYS A 227 -0.18 3.78 -16.57
N LEU A 228 0.69 4.53 -17.25
CA LEU A 228 2.03 4.80 -16.75
C LEU A 228 2.01 5.66 -15.48
N ILE A 229 1.12 6.64 -15.37
CA ILE A 229 0.92 7.46 -14.17
C ILE A 229 0.38 6.60 -13.00
N TRP A 230 -0.56 5.68 -13.28
CA TRP A 230 -1.00 4.66 -12.33
C TRP A 230 0.20 3.86 -11.82
N GLU A 231 0.99 3.29 -12.73
CA GLU A 231 2.09 2.38 -12.37
C GLU A 231 3.14 3.11 -11.54
N ARG A 232 3.29 4.41 -11.75
CA ARG A 232 4.11 5.30 -10.92
C ARG A 232 3.53 5.57 -9.53
N SER A 233 2.21 5.50 -9.38
CA SER A 233 1.47 5.88 -8.15
C SER A 233 1.03 4.68 -7.31
N ALA A 234 0.87 3.52 -7.91
CA ALA A 234 0.29 2.35 -7.28
C ALA A 234 1.31 1.65 -6.38
N SER A 235 0.92 1.45 -5.12
CA SER A 235 1.67 0.66 -4.16
C SER A 235 0.91 -0.62 -3.85
N GLY A 236 1.38 -1.74 -4.40
CA GLY A 236 1.01 -3.11 -4.05
C GLY A 236 -0.47 -3.35 -3.69
N MET A 237 -0.72 -4.22 -2.70
CA MET A 237 -2.05 -4.51 -2.14
C MET A 237 -2.60 -3.37 -1.25
N GLY A 238 -2.37 -2.10 -1.61
CA GLY A 238 -2.87 -0.94 -0.88
C GLY A 238 -4.32 -0.59 -1.23
N CYS A 239 -4.92 0.29 -0.42
CA CYS A 239 -6.26 0.84 -0.64
C CYS A 239 -6.24 2.38 -0.54
N LEU A 240 -7.19 3.02 -1.22
CA LEU A 240 -7.45 4.45 -1.09
C LEU A 240 -8.56 4.65 -0.06
N LEU A 241 -8.18 5.08 1.13
CA LEU A 241 -9.11 5.38 2.21
C LEU A 241 -9.77 6.72 1.94
N LYS A 242 -11.10 6.79 1.99
CA LYS A 242 -11.86 8.05 1.99
C LYS A 242 -12.31 8.33 3.42
N VAL A 243 -11.61 9.25 4.08
CA VAL A 243 -11.89 9.65 5.46
C VAL A 243 -12.84 10.84 5.46
N TYR A 244 -13.91 10.74 6.25
CA TYR A 244 -14.97 11.75 6.36
C TYR A 244 -14.91 12.42 7.72
N ASP A 245 -15.52 13.60 7.83
CA ASP A 245 -15.71 14.32 9.10
C ASP A 245 -14.41 14.52 9.90
N ALA A 246 -13.28 14.73 9.24
CA ALA A 246 -12.03 15.01 9.93
C ALA A 246 -12.12 16.39 10.61
N ASP A 247 -12.27 16.40 11.93
CA ASP A 247 -12.35 17.63 12.73
C ASP A 247 -10.97 18.25 12.96
N GLU A 248 -10.91 19.58 13.06
CA GLU A 248 -9.70 20.35 13.46
C GLU A 248 -9.21 20.07 14.90
N GLY A 249 -9.78 19.09 15.60
CA GLY A 249 -9.46 18.73 16.99
C GLY A 249 -9.27 17.23 17.27
N GLU A 250 -9.59 16.35 16.33
CA GLU A 250 -9.18 14.95 16.40
C GLU A 250 -7.73 14.84 15.93
N ALA A 251 -6.97 13.86 16.43
CA ALA A 251 -5.57 13.70 16.03
C ALA A 251 -5.50 13.37 14.54
N GLU A 252 -5.28 14.40 13.71
CA GLU A 252 -5.18 14.30 12.26
C GLU A 252 -4.23 13.16 11.90
N LEU A 253 -4.75 12.19 11.13
CA LEU A 253 -4.00 11.03 10.68
C LEU A 253 -2.82 11.49 9.82
N ARG A 254 -1.62 10.98 10.10
CA ARG A 254 -0.39 11.40 9.42
C ARG A 254 0.21 10.27 8.61
N VAL A 255 1.07 10.65 7.67
CA VAL A 255 1.93 9.68 7.00
C VAL A 255 2.78 8.93 8.04
N ASN A 256 2.96 7.63 7.82
CA ASN A 256 3.54 6.61 8.70
C ASN A 256 2.66 6.19 9.89
N ASP A 257 1.45 6.73 10.05
CA ASP A 257 0.52 6.18 11.04
C ASP A 257 0.03 4.80 10.60
N VAL A 258 0.14 3.84 11.51
CA VAL A 258 -0.50 2.54 11.37
C VAL A 258 -1.93 2.69 11.85
N VAL A 259 -2.88 2.27 11.02
CA VAL A 259 -4.30 2.43 11.27
C VAL A 259 -5.03 1.11 11.05
N GLU A 260 -6.10 0.95 11.81
CA GLU A 260 -7.16 0.01 11.51
C GLU A 260 -8.39 0.78 11.02
N VAL A 261 -8.97 0.32 9.94
CA VAL A 261 -10.09 0.96 9.27
C VAL A 261 -11.25 -0.02 9.18
N PHE A 262 -12.46 0.49 9.37
CA PHE A 262 -13.71 -0.17 9.02
C PHE A 262 -14.50 0.72 8.07
N GLY A 263 -14.98 0.14 6.98
CA GLY A 263 -15.64 0.91 5.93
C GLY A 263 -16.25 0.03 4.86
N VAL A 264 -16.83 0.66 3.84
CA VAL A 264 -17.40 -0.04 2.69
C VAL A 264 -16.51 0.06 1.47
N VAL A 265 -16.39 -1.07 0.76
CA VAL A 265 -15.64 -1.12 -0.50
C VAL A 265 -16.49 -0.57 -1.62
N GLU A 266 -15.90 0.32 -2.40
CA GLU A 266 -16.38 0.72 -3.72
C GLU A 266 -15.45 0.14 -4.79
N ARG A 267 -16.03 -0.62 -5.73
CA ARG A 267 -15.28 -1.22 -6.85
C ARG A 267 -15.45 -0.45 -8.14
N GLY A 268 -16.31 0.56 -8.15
CA GLY A 268 -16.55 1.52 -9.23
C GLY A 268 -16.62 0.89 -10.62
N SER A 269 -17.83 0.75 -11.17
CA SER A 269 -17.98 0.93 -12.61
C SER A 269 -17.94 2.43 -12.87
N HIS A 270 -16.98 2.89 -13.68
CA HIS A 270 -17.11 4.23 -14.26
C HIS A 270 -18.37 4.21 -15.13
N ALA A 271 -19.49 4.71 -14.60
CA ALA A 271 -20.55 5.17 -15.46
C ALA A 271 -20.01 6.42 -16.15
N GLU A 272 -19.55 6.25 -17.40
CA GLU A 272 -19.31 7.35 -18.32
C GLU A 272 -20.61 8.15 -18.42
N LYS A 273 -20.75 9.21 -17.60
CA LYS A 273 -21.75 10.22 -17.92
C LYS A 273 -21.21 10.98 -19.11
N ALA A 274 -21.95 10.94 -20.21
CA ALA A 274 -21.69 11.72 -21.40
C ALA A 274 -21.60 13.20 -21.02
N ALA A 275 -20.38 13.71 -21.02
CA ALA A 275 -20.07 15.12 -20.81
C ALA A 275 -20.71 15.91 -21.95
N ASN A 276 -21.74 16.70 -21.64
CA ASN A 276 -22.21 17.69 -22.61
C ASN A 276 -22.31 19.12 -22.07
N ASP A 277 -22.02 19.40 -20.79
CA ASP A 277 -21.91 20.77 -20.26
C ASP A 277 -21.06 20.84 -18.97
N ALA A 278 -19.83 20.29 -18.99
CA ALA A 278 -18.96 20.31 -17.81
C ALA A 278 -18.30 21.70 -17.61
N SER A 279 -18.39 22.25 -16.41
CA SER A 279 -17.72 23.52 -16.08
C SER A 279 -16.19 23.37 -16.05
N ALA A 280 -15.43 24.47 -16.13
CA ALA A 280 -13.96 24.43 -16.03
C ALA A 280 -13.46 23.78 -14.72
N MET A 281 -14.21 23.93 -13.63
CA MET A 281 -13.91 23.29 -12.34
C MET A 281 -14.12 21.76 -12.41
N GLU A 282 -15.16 21.33 -13.11
CA GLU A 282 -15.48 19.91 -13.28
C GLU A 282 -14.43 19.20 -14.14
N MET A 283 -13.93 19.86 -15.19
CA MET A 283 -12.81 19.36 -16.00
C MET A 283 -11.52 19.20 -15.19
N LEU A 284 -11.23 20.11 -14.24
CA LEU A 284 -10.06 19.99 -13.35
C LEU A 284 -10.21 18.83 -12.37
N LEU A 285 -11.38 18.68 -11.75
CA LEU A 285 -11.68 17.56 -10.86
C LEU A 285 -11.62 16.22 -11.58
N ASP A 286 -12.14 16.14 -12.81
CA ASP A 286 -12.06 14.93 -13.64
C ASP A 286 -10.62 14.62 -14.05
N HIS A 287 -9.80 15.65 -14.30
CA HIS A 287 -8.38 15.47 -14.55
C HIS A 287 -7.66 14.88 -13.32
N GLU A 288 -7.89 15.43 -12.12
CA GLU A 288 -7.33 14.89 -10.87
C GLU A 288 -7.79 13.45 -10.60
N ARG A 289 -9.07 13.15 -10.83
CA ARG A 289 -9.60 11.78 -10.71
C ARG A 289 -8.99 10.83 -11.73
N ALA A 290 -8.65 11.30 -12.93
CA ALA A 290 -7.98 10.51 -13.96
C ALA A 290 -6.51 10.21 -13.65
N LEU A 291 -5.85 11.02 -12.80
CA LEU A 291 -4.53 10.72 -12.24
C LEU A 291 -4.61 9.64 -11.16
N GLN A 292 -5.79 9.47 -10.54
CA GLN A 292 -5.98 8.46 -9.52
C GLN A 292 -6.02 7.07 -10.14
N PRO A 293 -5.41 6.10 -9.46
CA PRO A 293 -5.56 4.73 -9.85
C PRO A 293 -7.06 4.26 -9.82
N PRO A 294 -7.68 3.72 -10.90
CA PRO A 294 -8.94 2.95 -10.85
C PRO A 294 -9.15 1.99 -9.67
N PRO A 295 -10.40 1.78 -9.23
CA PRO A 295 -10.70 0.89 -8.09
C PRO A 295 -10.23 -0.57 -8.26
N SER A 296 -10.09 -1.05 -9.50
CA SER A 296 -9.67 -2.43 -9.80
C SER A 296 -8.25 -2.76 -9.35
N CYS A 297 -7.35 -1.78 -9.36
CA CYS A 297 -5.96 -1.98 -8.99
C CYS A 297 -5.62 -1.30 -7.64
N GLN A 298 -6.50 -0.46 -7.08
CA GLN A 298 -6.39 0.22 -5.79
C GLN A 298 -7.82 0.44 -5.26
N PRO A 299 -8.37 -0.51 -4.49
CA PRO A 299 -9.74 -0.42 -4.01
C PRO A 299 -9.98 0.81 -3.15
N ARG A 300 -11.18 1.39 -3.27
CA ARG A 300 -11.60 2.57 -2.53
C ARG A 300 -12.39 2.11 -1.30
N LEU A 301 -11.98 2.57 -0.13
CA LEU A 301 -12.60 2.23 1.15
C LEU A 301 -13.18 3.48 1.77
N HIS A 302 -14.51 3.58 1.80
CA HIS A 302 -15.21 4.67 2.47
C HIS A 302 -15.29 4.38 3.96
N CYS A 303 -14.54 5.15 4.74
CA CYS A 303 -14.25 4.83 6.13
C CYS A 303 -15.38 5.29 7.04
N PHE A 304 -16.04 4.36 7.75
CA PHE A 304 -16.97 4.68 8.83
C PHE A 304 -16.27 4.92 10.15
N TYR A 305 -15.16 4.22 10.37
CA TYR A 305 -14.38 4.30 11.60
C TYR A 305 -12.91 4.04 11.29
N VAL A 306 -12.04 4.90 11.80
CA VAL A 306 -10.59 4.76 11.68
C VAL A 306 -9.97 4.85 13.08
N ARG A 307 -9.16 3.86 13.42
CA ARG A 307 -8.45 3.79 14.69
C ARG A 307 -6.95 3.79 14.43
N ARG A 308 -6.25 4.81 14.89
CA ARG A 308 -4.78 4.82 14.91
C ARG A 308 -4.27 3.78 15.90
N LEU A 309 -3.38 2.90 15.46
CA LEU A 309 -2.71 1.93 16.32
C LEU A 309 -1.49 2.60 16.96
N PRO A 310 -1.41 2.67 18.30
CA PRO A 310 -0.24 3.19 18.99
C PRO A 310 1.02 2.37 18.67
N ALA A 311 2.20 3.01 18.71
CA ALA A 311 3.47 2.33 18.44
C ALA A 311 3.81 1.23 19.46
N ASP A 312 3.25 1.29 20.67
CA ASP A 312 3.36 0.30 21.73
C ASP A 312 2.25 -0.77 21.70
N CYS A 313 1.38 -0.73 20.68
CA CYS A 313 0.33 -1.73 20.49
C CYS A 313 0.94 -3.03 19.97
N HIS A 314 1.15 -3.99 20.87
CA HIS A 314 1.61 -5.32 20.49
C HIS A 314 0.44 -6.17 19.93
N PRO A 315 0.58 -6.83 18.76
CA PRO A 315 -0.50 -7.60 18.10
C PRO A 315 -1.20 -8.64 18.98
N LEU A 316 -0.46 -9.29 19.89
CA LEU A 316 -0.98 -10.32 20.79
C LEU A 316 -1.52 -9.79 22.12
N LEU A 317 -1.41 -8.49 22.38
CA LEU A 317 -1.86 -7.92 23.65
C LEU A 317 -3.21 -7.21 23.46
N PRO A 318 -4.05 -7.17 24.51
CA PRO A 318 -5.28 -6.37 24.50
C PRO A 318 -4.99 -4.89 24.26
N GLU A 319 -6.04 -4.10 24.01
CA GLU A 319 -5.91 -2.68 23.73
C GLU A 319 -5.15 -1.93 24.85
N PRO A 320 -4.21 -1.02 24.50
CA PRO A 320 -3.44 -0.27 25.48
C PRO A 320 -4.34 0.43 26.51
N ASN A 321 -3.86 0.54 27.75
CA ASN A 321 -4.54 1.20 28.87
C ASN A 321 -5.84 0.54 29.35
N THR A 322 -6.14 -0.69 28.94
CA THR A 322 -7.23 -1.51 29.52
C THR A 322 -6.74 -2.30 30.73
N LYS A 323 -7.67 -2.71 31.62
CA LYS A 323 -7.33 -3.61 32.75
C LYS A 323 -6.77 -4.95 32.26
N GLU A 324 -7.34 -5.46 31.16
CA GLU A 324 -6.88 -6.70 30.53
C GLU A 324 -5.46 -6.56 29.99
N ASN A 325 -5.14 -5.43 29.37
CA ASN A 325 -3.78 -5.14 28.91
C ASN A 325 -2.79 -5.09 30.08
N ALA A 326 -3.14 -4.44 31.19
CA ALA A 326 -2.30 -4.42 32.39
C ALA A 326 -2.03 -5.85 32.92
N LEU A 327 -3.08 -6.67 33.04
CA LEU A 327 -2.97 -8.07 33.49
C LEU A 327 -2.13 -8.91 32.52
N ALA A 328 -2.30 -8.72 31.21
CA ALA A 328 -1.52 -9.42 30.19
C ALA A 328 -0.03 -9.05 30.27
N TYR A 329 0.29 -7.77 30.48
CA TYR A 329 1.67 -7.31 30.69
C TYR A 329 2.29 -7.86 31.97
N ASP A 330 1.55 -7.89 33.08
CA ASP A 330 2.03 -8.45 34.35
C ASP A 330 2.33 -9.95 34.20
N GLY A 331 1.45 -10.69 33.53
CA GLY A 331 1.66 -12.09 33.17
C GLY A 331 2.91 -12.29 32.31
N ALA A 332 3.05 -11.52 31.21
CA ALA A 332 4.21 -11.59 30.33
C ALA A 332 5.52 -11.26 31.07
N ARG A 333 5.50 -10.25 31.96
CA ARG A 333 6.65 -9.84 32.76
C ARG A 333 7.11 -10.95 33.71
N ALA A 334 6.19 -11.71 34.29
CA ALA A 334 6.52 -12.83 35.18
C ALA A 334 7.32 -13.93 34.45
N HIS A 335 7.12 -14.09 33.13
CA HIS A 335 7.84 -15.08 32.32
C HIS A 335 9.12 -14.54 31.68
N ALA A 336 9.36 -13.22 31.67
CA ALA A 336 10.46 -12.60 30.94
C ALA A 336 11.85 -13.16 31.30
N ALA A 337 12.11 -13.41 32.59
CA ALA A 337 13.39 -13.98 33.05
C ALA A 337 13.64 -15.39 32.49
N ASN A 338 12.57 -16.19 32.36
CA ASN A 338 12.64 -17.56 31.86
C ASN A 338 12.76 -17.62 30.34
N LEU A 339 12.23 -16.62 29.63
CA LEU A 339 12.26 -16.54 28.16
C LEU A 339 13.60 -16.05 27.61
N ARG A 340 14.33 -15.24 28.38
CA ARG A 340 15.63 -14.67 27.93
C ARG A 340 16.59 -15.76 27.44
N GLY A 341 16.72 -16.87 28.19
CA GLY A 341 17.62 -17.96 27.83
C GLY A 341 17.28 -18.58 26.46
N SER A 342 15.99 -18.83 26.22
CA SER A 342 15.51 -19.39 24.96
C SER A 342 15.70 -18.42 23.78
N ILE A 343 15.44 -17.13 23.98
CA ILE A 343 15.64 -16.10 22.94
C ILE A 343 17.12 -15.98 22.57
N ILE A 344 18.01 -15.94 23.57
CA ILE A 344 19.46 -15.90 23.32
C ILE A 344 19.93 -17.17 22.62
N ALA A 345 19.40 -18.35 22.97
CA ALA A 345 19.74 -19.59 22.27
C ALA A 345 19.32 -19.56 20.80
N ALA A 346 18.11 -19.08 20.48
CA ALA A 346 17.62 -18.94 19.12
C ALA A 346 18.48 -17.96 18.29
N LEU A 347 18.71 -16.75 18.82
CA LEU A 347 19.56 -15.74 18.18
C LEU A 347 21.00 -16.24 17.99
N SER A 348 21.57 -16.88 19.01
CA SER A 348 22.92 -17.43 18.97
C SER A 348 23.04 -18.52 17.91
N SER A 349 22.04 -19.38 17.75
CA SER A 349 22.01 -20.39 16.69
C SER A 349 22.06 -19.77 15.29
N ALA A 350 21.34 -18.66 15.06
CA ALA A 350 21.39 -17.93 13.79
C ALA A 350 22.74 -17.23 13.55
N LEU A 351 23.46 -16.91 14.63
CA LEU A 351 24.76 -16.22 14.64
C LEU A 351 25.95 -17.19 14.79
N GLY A 352 25.80 -18.46 14.39
CA GLY A 352 26.90 -19.44 14.41
C GLY A 352 27.35 -19.86 15.82
N GLY A 353 26.51 -19.70 16.83
CA GLY A 353 26.77 -20.03 18.23
C GLY A 353 27.36 -18.88 19.06
N ASP A 354 27.48 -17.67 18.50
CA ASP A 354 27.96 -16.51 19.25
C ASP A 354 26.87 -15.96 20.17
N LYS A 355 27.05 -16.19 21.48
CA LYS A 355 26.11 -15.72 22.51
C LYS A 355 26.24 -14.23 22.79
N LEU A 356 27.44 -13.65 22.65
CA LEU A 356 27.67 -12.25 22.95
C LEU A 356 26.97 -11.37 21.92
N VAL A 357 27.13 -11.69 20.63
CA VAL A 357 26.43 -10.99 19.55
C VAL A 357 24.92 -11.14 19.69
N ALA A 358 24.44 -12.34 20.06
CA ALA A 358 23.02 -12.57 20.33
C ALA A 358 22.45 -11.67 21.43
N GLU A 359 23.22 -11.41 22.50
CA GLU A 359 22.81 -10.46 23.55
C GLU A 359 22.71 -9.04 23.03
N TYR A 360 23.67 -8.58 22.22
CA TYR A 360 23.61 -7.25 21.61
C TYR A 360 22.44 -7.11 20.63
N VAL A 361 22.14 -8.15 19.84
CA VAL A 361 20.96 -8.15 18.96
C VAL A 361 19.68 -8.04 19.78
N LEU A 362 19.53 -8.83 20.85
CA LEU A 362 18.35 -8.74 21.72
C LEU A 362 18.20 -7.34 22.32
N LEU A 363 19.30 -6.76 22.84
CA LEU A 363 19.30 -5.40 23.37
C LEU A 363 18.94 -4.36 22.30
N SER A 364 19.40 -4.55 21.07
CA SER A 364 19.06 -3.69 19.93
C SER A 364 17.56 -3.76 19.62
N SER A 365 16.98 -4.96 19.60
CA SER A 365 15.56 -5.20 19.29
C SER A 365 14.59 -4.62 20.32
N ILE A 366 15.01 -4.50 21.59
CA ILE A 366 14.19 -3.91 22.65
C ILE A 366 14.55 -2.44 22.94
N SER A 367 15.56 -1.90 22.27
CA SER A 367 15.97 -0.50 22.42
C SER A 367 14.88 0.43 21.87
N ARG A 368 14.71 1.59 22.50
CA ARG A 368 13.69 2.57 22.09
C ARG A 368 14.18 3.98 22.37
N ILE A 369 13.67 4.94 21.60
CA ILE A 369 13.94 6.35 21.84
C ILE A 369 13.24 6.76 23.13
N LEU A 370 14.03 7.06 24.17
CA LEU A 370 13.54 7.47 25.48
C LEU A 370 13.30 8.97 25.52
N VAL A 371 14.26 9.74 24.99
CA VAL A 371 14.26 11.21 24.98
C VAL A 371 14.86 11.69 23.67
N ARG A 372 14.41 12.85 23.19
CA ARG A 372 15.05 13.58 22.09
C ARG A 372 15.60 14.90 22.60
N HIS A 373 16.84 15.22 22.25
CA HIS A 373 17.43 16.54 22.48
C HIS A 373 17.64 17.23 21.14
N GLY A 374 16.73 18.14 20.79
CA GLY A 374 16.60 18.64 19.42
C GLY A 374 16.30 17.49 18.46
N GLU A 375 17.16 17.30 17.46
CA GLU A 375 17.01 16.22 16.46
C GLU A 375 17.67 14.90 16.87
N LYS A 376 18.51 14.90 17.92
CA LYS A 376 19.28 13.71 18.33
C LYS A 376 18.45 12.81 19.27
N PRO A 377 18.17 11.55 18.89
CA PRO A 377 17.49 10.58 19.75
C PRO A 377 18.47 9.94 20.76
N ILE A 378 18.00 9.76 21.99
CA ILE A 378 18.70 9.03 23.07
C ILE A 378 17.93 7.75 23.37
N GLY A 379 18.64 6.62 23.53
CA GLY A 379 18.07 5.32 23.86
C GLY A 379 18.01 4.32 22.70
N LYS A 380 18.39 4.73 21.49
CA LYS A 380 18.58 3.80 20.35
C LYS A 380 19.89 3.03 20.51
N LEU A 381 19.87 1.75 20.12
CA LEU A 381 21.06 0.93 19.97
C LEU A 381 21.10 0.40 18.53
N SER A 382 22.18 0.68 17.82
CA SER A 382 22.45 0.15 16.48
C SER A 382 23.68 -0.73 16.56
N VAL A 383 23.58 -1.96 16.06
CA VAL A 383 24.64 -2.96 16.14
C VAL A 383 25.14 -3.25 14.73
N ASN A 384 26.45 -3.16 14.52
CA ASN A 384 27.11 -3.64 13.31
C ASN A 384 27.81 -4.97 13.63
N ILE A 385 27.54 -6.01 12.83
CA ILE A 385 28.11 -7.35 13.00
C ILE A 385 29.04 -7.62 11.82
N THR A 386 30.32 -7.79 12.10
CA THR A 386 31.36 -8.00 11.09
C THR A 386 31.92 -9.42 11.13
N GLY A 387 32.57 -9.85 10.04
CA GLY A 387 33.15 -11.18 9.93
C GLY A 387 32.13 -12.27 9.53
N CYS A 388 30.94 -11.86 9.08
CA CYS A 388 29.95 -12.75 8.52
C CYS A 388 30.45 -13.36 7.19
N PRO A 389 30.18 -14.66 6.93
CA PRO A 389 30.54 -15.28 5.66
C PRO A 389 29.79 -14.58 4.51
N PRO A 390 30.43 -14.39 3.35
CA PRO A 390 29.77 -13.81 2.19
C PRO A 390 28.67 -14.74 1.69
N CYS A 391 27.77 -14.19 0.87
CA CYS A 391 26.75 -15.01 0.22
C CYS A 391 27.40 -16.10 -0.66
N ALA A 392 27.04 -17.36 -0.44
CA ALA A 392 27.43 -18.46 -1.31
C ALA A 392 26.49 -18.51 -2.53
N ASN A 393 27.02 -18.85 -3.71
CA ASN A 393 26.25 -19.23 -4.91
C ASN A 393 25.17 -18.23 -5.39
N GLY A 394 25.41 -16.92 -5.28
CA GLY A 394 24.52 -15.91 -5.88
C GLY A 394 23.16 -15.74 -5.19
N GLY A 395 23.02 -16.16 -3.94
CA GLY A 395 21.85 -15.83 -3.12
C GLY A 395 21.71 -14.31 -2.86
N ALA A 396 20.52 -13.89 -2.44
CA ALA A 396 20.23 -12.48 -2.16
C ALA A 396 20.89 -11.96 -0.85
N HIS A 397 21.17 -12.87 0.09
CA HIS A 397 21.65 -12.55 1.44
C HIS A 397 22.67 -13.57 1.94
N SER A 398 23.56 -13.18 2.86
CA SER A 398 24.42 -14.16 3.53
C SER A 398 23.61 -15.19 4.33
N PRO A 399 24.18 -16.39 4.59
CA PRO A 399 23.55 -17.38 5.46
C PRO A 399 23.21 -16.82 6.85
N VAL A 400 24.07 -15.95 7.39
CA VAL A 400 23.86 -15.33 8.71
C VAL A 400 22.70 -14.33 8.65
N THR A 401 22.65 -13.48 7.63
CA THR A 401 21.55 -12.52 7.43
C THR A 401 20.22 -13.27 7.26
N ALA A 402 20.20 -14.33 6.45
CA ALA A 402 18.99 -15.12 6.22
C ALA A 402 18.50 -15.80 7.50
N ALA A 403 19.39 -16.45 8.25
CA ALA A 403 19.06 -17.11 9.51
C ALA A 403 18.59 -16.10 10.57
N LEU A 404 19.33 -15.00 10.73
CA LEU A 404 19.00 -13.96 11.70
C LEU A 404 17.69 -13.26 11.36
N GLY A 405 17.48 -12.93 10.08
CA GLY A 405 16.24 -12.36 9.58
C GLY A 405 15.03 -13.25 9.89
N GLY A 406 15.16 -14.57 9.69
CA GLY A 406 14.13 -15.54 10.06
C GLY A 406 13.79 -15.51 11.56
N VAL A 407 14.80 -15.59 12.42
CA VAL A 407 14.59 -15.52 13.89
C VAL A 407 13.96 -14.19 14.31
N LEU A 408 14.41 -13.07 13.74
CA LEU A 408 13.82 -11.75 14.02
C LEU A 408 12.35 -11.67 13.58
N GLN A 409 12.00 -12.26 12.43
CA GLN A 409 10.61 -12.31 11.96
C GLN A 409 9.70 -13.17 12.84
N GLU A 410 10.24 -14.22 13.46
CA GLU A 410 9.49 -15.04 14.42
C GLU A 410 9.32 -14.34 15.78
N LEU A 411 10.27 -13.49 16.18
CA LEU A 411 10.25 -12.83 17.49
C LEU A 411 9.53 -11.48 17.51
N LEU A 412 9.60 -10.71 16.43
CA LEU A 412 9.20 -9.30 16.41
C LEU A 412 7.98 -9.06 15.52
N PRO A 413 7.14 -8.07 15.84
CA PRO A 413 5.99 -7.75 15.01
C PRO A 413 6.38 -7.09 13.68
N TYR A 414 7.49 -6.35 13.68
CA TYR A 414 7.99 -5.60 12.54
C TYR A 414 9.48 -5.89 12.34
N ALA A 415 9.81 -6.69 11.33
CA ALA A 415 11.18 -7.05 10.98
C ALA A 415 11.36 -7.07 9.47
N ILE A 416 12.33 -6.31 8.97
CA ILE A 416 12.63 -6.20 7.55
C ILE A 416 14.13 -6.38 7.30
N THR A 417 14.45 -7.15 6.26
CA THR A 417 15.82 -7.39 5.80
C THR A 417 16.01 -6.70 4.46
N MET A 418 17.11 -5.95 4.30
CA MET A 418 17.46 -5.29 3.04
C MET A 418 18.90 -5.59 2.64
N GLY A 419 19.12 -5.86 1.35
CA GLY A 419 20.45 -6.04 0.78
C GLY A 419 21.11 -4.70 0.49
N MET A 420 22.39 -4.56 0.84
CA MET A 420 23.16 -3.34 0.57
C MET A 420 24.01 -3.46 -0.69
N SER A 421 23.58 -4.27 -1.67
CA SER A 421 24.31 -4.40 -2.94
C SER A 421 24.30 -3.07 -3.72
N ILE A 422 25.33 -2.82 -4.53
CA ILE A 422 25.39 -1.62 -5.39
C ILE A 422 24.20 -1.55 -6.35
N GLY A 423 23.71 -2.71 -6.80
CA GLY A 423 22.51 -2.81 -7.64
C GLY A 423 21.27 -2.31 -6.91
N GLU A 424 21.03 -2.76 -5.68
CA GLU A 424 19.89 -2.31 -4.87
C GLU A 424 20.00 -0.83 -4.51
N LEU A 425 21.18 -0.39 -4.09
CA LEU A 425 21.44 1.01 -3.74
C LEU A 425 21.17 1.94 -4.92
N ASN A 426 21.51 1.56 -6.15
CA ASN A 426 21.31 2.42 -7.32
C ASN A 426 19.92 2.33 -7.96
N SER A 427 19.18 1.24 -7.75
CA SER A 427 17.90 0.98 -8.42
C SER A 427 16.67 1.30 -7.57
N ARG A 428 16.77 1.16 -6.24
CA ARG A 428 15.64 1.38 -5.33
C ARG A 428 15.53 2.84 -4.89
N VAL A 429 14.40 3.17 -4.30
CA VAL A 429 14.13 4.46 -3.66
C VAL A 429 14.03 4.21 -2.16
N PHE A 430 14.97 4.76 -1.38
CA PHE A 430 14.99 4.54 0.07
C PHE A 430 14.14 5.56 0.81
N GLY A 431 14.25 6.85 0.45
CA GLY A 431 13.44 7.93 1.01
C GLY A 431 12.25 8.28 0.10
N PRO A 432 11.09 8.65 0.66
CA PRO A 432 9.93 9.07 -0.10
C PRO A 432 10.14 10.42 -0.80
N PHE A 433 9.47 10.62 -1.92
CA PHE A 433 9.49 11.89 -2.64
C PHE A 433 8.17 12.19 -3.36
N LYS A 434 7.86 13.47 -3.58
CA LYS A 434 6.66 13.90 -4.32
C LYS A 434 6.92 13.80 -5.83
N ASP A 435 6.15 12.94 -6.49
CA ASP A 435 6.00 12.89 -7.94
C ASP A 435 4.96 13.92 -8.36
N HIS A 436 5.43 15.07 -8.85
CA HIS A 436 4.58 16.21 -9.24
C HIS A 436 3.72 15.92 -10.47
N GLU A 437 4.15 15.01 -11.36
CA GLU A 437 3.35 14.63 -12.53
C GLU A 437 2.15 13.76 -12.14
N ALA A 438 2.34 12.89 -11.15
CA ALA A 438 1.28 12.03 -10.62
C ALA A 438 0.49 12.70 -9.48
N ASN A 439 0.87 13.91 -9.06
CA ASN A 439 0.47 14.54 -7.80
C ASN A 439 0.50 13.56 -6.60
N ALA A 440 1.48 12.64 -6.59
CA ALA A 440 1.52 11.51 -5.67
C ALA A 440 2.83 11.44 -4.92
N LEU A 441 2.80 11.01 -3.65
CA LEU A 441 4.00 10.70 -2.91
C LEU A 441 4.45 9.28 -3.26
N LYS A 442 5.61 9.17 -3.88
CA LYS A 442 6.26 7.89 -4.12
C LYS A 442 6.92 7.38 -2.86
N GLN A 443 6.66 6.11 -2.59
CA GLN A 443 7.07 5.46 -1.36
C GLN A 443 8.56 5.10 -1.39
N GLY A 444 9.20 5.26 -0.24
CA GLY A 444 10.56 4.82 -0.01
C GLY A 444 10.59 3.57 0.87
N CYS A 445 11.54 2.66 0.65
CA CYS A 445 11.63 1.43 1.45
C CYS A 445 12.00 1.67 2.93
N LEU A 446 12.46 2.88 3.29
CA LEU A 446 12.69 3.28 4.68
C LEU A 446 11.45 3.86 5.37
N GLN A 447 10.32 4.03 4.67
CA GLN A 447 9.03 4.35 5.31
C GLN A 447 8.52 3.11 6.04
N LEU A 448 9.01 2.93 7.25
CA LEU A 448 8.73 1.79 8.13
C LEU A 448 7.90 2.24 9.34
N PRO A 449 7.10 1.35 9.94
CA PRO A 449 6.38 1.66 11.17
C PRO A 449 7.35 1.92 12.33
N THR A 450 6.89 2.72 13.29
CA THR A 450 7.68 2.97 14.52
C THR A 450 7.91 1.65 15.25
N GLY A 451 9.16 1.38 15.66
CA GLY A 451 9.55 0.14 16.33
C GLY A 451 9.97 -0.99 15.40
N ALA A 452 9.98 -0.78 14.08
CA ALA A 452 10.52 -1.75 13.13
C ALA A 452 12.01 -2.01 13.34
N VAL A 453 12.41 -3.28 13.28
CA VAL A 453 13.81 -3.69 13.23
C VAL A 453 14.23 -3.85 11.77
N LEU A 454 15.26 -3.09 11.40
CA LEU A 454 15.85 -3.07 10.07
C LEU A 454 17.18 -3.83 10.08
N LEU A 455 17.23 -4.98 9.43
CA LEU A 455 18.45 -5.77 9.21
C LEU A 455 19.06 -5.40 7.85
N LEU A 456 20.27 -4.86 7.86
CA LEU A 456 21.00 -4.44 6.67
C LEU A 456 22.08 -5.46 6.34
N ASP A 457 22.02 -6.04 5.15
CA ASP A 457 23.02 -6.99 4.69
C ASP A 457 24.14 -6.30 3.92
N GLU A 458 25.20 -5.92 4.64
CA GLU A 458 26.42 -5.36 4.06
C GLU A 458 27.35 -6.44 3.47
N THR A 459 27.08 -7.74 3.67
CA THR A 459 27.95 -8.81 3.13
C THR A 459 27.87 -8.93 1.61
N VAL A 460 26.79 -8.39 1.02
CA VAL A 460 26.57 -8.31 -0.43
C VAL A 460 27.02 -6.96 -1.02
N LEU A 461 27.54 -6.06 -0.19
CA LEU A 461 28.14 -4.81 -0.65
C LEU A 461 29.53 -5.11 -1.24
N ALA A 462 29.73 -4.69 -2.49
CA ALA A 462 30.98 -4.86 -3.22
C ALA A 462 31.49 -3.50 -3.74
N PRO A 463 32.79 -3.37 -4.04
CA PRO A 463 33.32 -2.18 -4.70
C PRO A 463 32.56 -1.91 -6.00
N GLY A 464 32.15 -0.66 -6.21
CA GLY A 464 31.39 -0.24 -7.36
C GLY A 464 31.03 1.24 -7.32
N GLN A 465 30.38 1.72 -8.38
CA GLN A 465 30.00 3.13 -8.47
C GLN A 465 28.56 3.35 -7.99
N LEU A 466 28.41 4.25 -7.01
CA LEU A 466 27.10 4.80 -6.67
C LEU A 466 26.73 5.89 -7.67
N ARG A 467 25.56 5.75 -8.28
CA ARG A 467 24.89 6.79 -9.07
C ARG A 467 24.23 7.79 -8.12
N GLU A 468 23.65 8.84 -8.67
CA GLU A 468 22.95 9.86 -7.89
C GLU A 468 21.92 9.27 -6.93
N GLN A 469 21.08 8.33 -7.39
CA GLN A 469 20.11 7.63 -6.54
C GLN A 469 20.79 6.86 -5.40
N GLY A 470 21.88 6.17 -5.68
CA GLY A 470 22.67 5.46 -4.66
C GLY A 470 23.23 6.39 -3.59
N VAL A 471 23.74 7.56 -3.99
CA VAL A 471 24.20 8.59 -3.05
C VAL A 471 23.03 9.12 -2.20
N ARG A 472 21.86 9.37 -2.79
CA ARG A 472 20.66 9.78 -2.05
C ARG A 472 20.21 8.71 -1.05
N ASN A 473 20.23 7.44 -1.46
CA ASN A 473 19.84 6.31 -0.60
C ASN A 473 20.79 6.14 0.60
N VAL A 474 22.11 6.23 0.39
CA VAL A 474 23.09 6.17 1.47
C VAL A 474 22.92 7.34 2.44
N ARG A 475 22.64 8.55 1.95
CA ARG A 475 22.35 9.71 2.81
C ARG A 475 21.08 9.50 3.63
N ALA A 476 20.00 9.02 3.01
CA ALA A 476 18.75 8.73 3.71
C ALA A 476 18.96 7.69 4.82
N LEU A 477 19.79 6.67 4.56
CA LEU A 477 20.14 5.68 5.58
C LEU A 477 20.98 6.29 6.72
N ALA A 478 21.96 7.14 6.42
CA ALA A 478 22.74 7.84 7.42
C ALA A 478 21.86 8.73 8.31
N ASP A 479 20.94 9.49 7.71
CA ASP A 479 19.97 10.32 8.45
C ASP A 479 19.04 9.46 9.32
N LEU A 480 18.57 8.32 8.82
CA LEU A 480 17.77 7.39 9.61
C LEU A 480 18.56 6.84 10.81
N LEU A 481 19.80 6.42 10.58
CA LEU A 481 20.68 5.92 11.63
C LEU A 481 20.94 7.00 12.68
N GLU A 482 21.23 8.23 12.29
CA GLU A 482 21.56 9.31 13.21
C GLU A 482 20.33 9.89 13.93
N ARG A 483 19.29 10.24 13.17
CA ARG A 483 18.16 11.07 13.61
C ARG A 483 16.90 10.25 13.92
N GLN A 484 16.83 9.01 13.45
CA GLN A 484 15.62 8.18 13.49
C GLN A 484 14.42 8.91 12.87
N LYS A 485 14.65 9.45 11.67
CA LYS A 485 13.68 10.13 10.82
C LYS A 485 14.03 9.84 9.36
N VAL A 486 13.02 9.79 8.51
CA VAL A 486 13.18 9.74 7.06
C VAL A 486 12.62 11.04 6.49
N ALA A 487 13.43 11.78 5.75
CA ALA A 487 13.01 13.03 5.13
C ALA A 487 12.16 12.75 3.87
N TYR A 488 11.18 13.61 3.65
CA TYR A 488 10.32 13.59 2.47
C TYR A 488 10.81 14.66 1.50
N ASP A 489 11.20 14.23 0.30
CA ASP A 489 11.69 15.16 -0.72
C ASP A 489 10.52 15.71 -1.54
N PHE A 490 10.19 16.99 -1.36
CA PHE A 490 9.17 17.67 -2.16
C PHE A 490 9.76 18.39 -3.39
N THR A 491 11.06 18.28 -3.64
CA THR A 491 11.84 18.81 -4.78
C THR A 491 11.88 20.34 -4.90
N TYR A 492 10.80 21.05 -4.58
CA TYR A 492 10.65 22.51 -4.72
C TYR A 492 10.59 23.28 -3.39
N CYS A 493 10.60 22.59 -2.26
CA CYS A 493 10.78 23.21 -0.94
C CYS A 493 12.24 22.98 -0.52
N ARG A 494 13.10 23.98 -0.76
CA ARG A 494 14.48 24.02 -0.27
C ARG A 494 14.64 25.09 0.80
#